data_AF-A0A976CA65-F1
#
_entry.id   AF-A0A976CA65-F1
#
_cell.length_a   1.000
_cell.length_b   1.000
_cell.length_c   1.000
_cell.angle_alpha   90.00
_cell.angle_beta   90.00
_cell.angle_gamma   90.00
#
_symmetry.space_group_name_H-M   'P 1'
#
loop_
_entity.id
_entity.type
_entity.pdbx_description
1 polymer ?
#
loop_
_entity_poly.entity_id
_entity_poly.type
_entity_poly.pdbx_seq_one_letter_code
_entity_poly.pdbx_strand_id
1 'polypeptide(L)'
;MMFFEHYSLIPTNGWQYRYFTPRELASKGDGSLLVNQDAISRLERMREIIGKPLIITSAYRDPIHNAKVGGAPMSMHRFGRAFDISLRTFHPIDGRNVELNHNREQLYHAALTAGFTGFGFYATFLHIDTGRRRHWGKSASIYGVRG
;
A
#
# COMPACT_ATOMS: atom_id res chain seq x y z
N MET A 1 15.42 -8.32 -0.13
CA MET A 1 14.00 -8.60 0.17
C MET A 1 13.95 -9.89 0.99
N MET A 2 13.01 -10.01 1.92
CA MET A 2 12.80 -11.24 2.70
C MET A 2 11.41 -11.77 2.41
N PHE A 3 11.27 -13.08 2.22
CA PHE A 3 9.99 -13.73 1.98
C PHE A 3 9.61 -14.62 3.16
N PHE A 4 8.33 -14.58 3.54
CA PHE A 4 7.74 -15.45 4.55
C PHE A 4 6.52 -16.13 3.93
N GLU A 5 6.42 -17.45 4.08
CA GLU A 5 5.26 -18.22 3.60
C GLU A 5 3.96 -17.79 4.28
N HIS A 6 4.04 -17.28 5.51
CA HIS A 6 2.92 -16.69 6.21
C HIS A 6 3.40 -15.60 7.18
N TYR A 7 2.67 -14.50 7.30
CA TYR A 7 3.06 -13.37 8.18
C TYR A 7 3.22 -13.75 9.65
N SER A 8 2.54 -14.79 10.11
CA SER A 8 2.63 -15.27 11.50
C SER A 8 3.95 -15.97 11.82
N LEU A 9 4.76 -16.28 10.80
CA LEU A 9 6.09 -16.90 10.98
C LEU A 9 7.16 -15.86 11.33
N ILE A 10 6.83 -14.56 11.31
CA ILE A 10 7.76 -13.52 11.73
C ILE A 10 7.95 -13.63 13.24
N PRO A 11 9.20 -13.75 13.73
CA PRO A 11 9.47 -13.77 15.16
C PRO A 11 8.92 -12.52 15.85
N THR A 12 8.49 -12.64 17.12
CA THR A 12 7.91 -11.53 17.89
C THR A 12 8.76 -10.26 17.88
N ASN A 13 10.09 -10.41 17.85
CA ASN A 13 11.06 -9.29 17.80
C ASN A 13 11.68 -9.09 16.41
N GLY A 14 11.18 -9.78 15.39
CA GLY A 14 11.70 -9.73 14.01
C GLY A 14 11.06 -8.64 13.15
N TRP A 15 10.09 -7.90 13.69
CA TRP A 15 9.38 -6.84 12.98
C TRP A 15 9.83 -5.46 13.44
N GLN A 16 10.50 -4.73 12.55
CA GLN A 16 11.14 -3.44 12.85
C GLN A 16 10.27 -2.21 12.55
N TYR A 17 9.11 -2.38 11.91
CA TYR A 17 8.25 -1.27 11.48
C TYR A 17 7.24 -0.92 12.56
N ARG A 18 7.01 0.38 12.77
CA ARG A 18 6.25 0.90 13.91
C ARG A 18 4.76 0.99 13.63
N TYR A 19 4.38 1.37 12.41
CA TYR A 19 3.00 1.73 12.11
C TYR A 19 2.20 0.68 11.37
N PHE A 20 2.88 -0.24 10.69
CA PHE A 20 2.23 -1.32 9.93
C PHE A 20 2.63 -2.66 10.49
N THR A 21 1.65 -3.54 10.66
CA THR A 21 1.87 -4.93 11.08
C THR A 21 2.21 -5.83 9.90
N PRO A 22 2.84 -7.00 10.14
CA PRO A 22 3.04 -8.02 9.11
C PRO A 22 1.75 -8.40 8.37
N ARG A 23 0.64 -8.54 9.12
CA ARG A 23 -0.67 -8.92 8.57
C ARG A 23 -1.22 -7.89 7.60
N GLU A 24 -1.06 -6.59 7.88
CA GLU A 24 -1.52 -5.53 6.98
C GLU A 24 -0.76 -5.51 5.65
N LEU A 25 0.50 -5.95 5.65
CA LEU A 25 1.37 -5.94 4.48
C LEU A 25 1.40 -7.27 3.72
N ALA A 26 0.85 -8.33 4.31
CA ALA A 26 0.80 -9.67 3.75
C ALA A 26 -0.27 -9.81 2.66
N SER A 27 -0.19 -10.92 1.93
CA SER A 27 -1.20 -11.24 0.96
C SER A 27 -2.51 -11.64 1.59
N LYS A 28 -3.60 -11.12 1.04
CA LYS A 28 -4.96 -11.50 1.43
C LYS A 28 -5.40 -12.84 0.84
N GLY A 29 -4.59 -13.45 -0.03
CA GLY A 29 -4.84 -14.78 -0.56
C GLY A 29 -4.36 -15.84 0.42
N ASP A 30 -3.05 -16.05 0.47
CA ASP A 30 -2.41 -17.13 1.24
C ASP A 30 -1.76 -16.67 2.57
N GLY A 31 -1.76 -15.37 2.88
CA GLY A 31 -1.10 -14.82 4.07
C GLY A 31 0.41 -14.68 3.94
N SER A 32 1.01 -15.03 2.80
CA SER A 32 2.44 -14.86 2.56
C SER A 32 2.85 -13.40 2.53
N LEU A 33 4.11 -13.10 2.82
CA LEU A 33 4.61 -11.73 2.92
C LEU A 33 5.96 -11.60 2.21
N LEU A 34 6.07 -10.59 1.36
CA LEU A 34 7.33 -10.17 0.77
C LEU A 34 7.74 -8.80 1.32
N VAL A 35 8.80 -8.79 2.13
CA VAL A 35 9.36 -7.59 2.76
C VAL A 35 10.34 -6.92 1.79
N ASN A 36 9.90 -5.78 1.24
CA ASN A 36 10.78 -4.82 0.59
C ASN A 36 11.08 -3.68 1.57
N GLN A 37 12.31 -3.61 2.06
CA GLN A 37 12.66 -2.66 3.10
C GLN A 37 12.51 -1.19 2.67
N ASP A 38 12.98 -0.84 1.47
CA ASP A 38 12.84 0.53 0.94
C ASP A 38 11.37 0.95 0.81
N ALA A 39 10.53 0.10 0.21
CA ALA A 39 9.12 0.42 0.02
C ALA A 39 8.36 0.60 1.34
N ILE A 40 8.62 -0.25 2.34
CA ILE A 40 7.97 -0.14 3.66
C ILE A 40 8.52 1.07 4.43
N SER A 41 9.82 1.38 4.35
CA SER A 41 10.38 2.60 4.96
C SER A 41 9.77 3.88 4.37
N ARG A 42 9.47 3.90 3.07
CA ARG A 42 8.70 5.01 2.45
C ARG A 42 7.28 5.07 2.98
N LEU A 43 6.63 3.91 3.17
CA LEU A 43 5.28 3.86 3.73
C LEU A 43 5.24 4.35 5.19
N GLU A 44 6.21 3.97 6.02
CA GLU A 44 6.37 4.49 7.40
C GLU A 44 6.55 6.01 7.40
N ARG A 45 7.44 6.53 6.54
CA ARG A 45 7.65 7.98 6.39
C ARG A 45 6.38 8.70 5.93
N MET A 46 5.63 8.12 4.99
CA MET A 46 4.34 8.67 4.55
C MET A 46 3.35 8.74 5.72
N ARG A 47 3.29 7.70 6.55
CA ARG A 47 2.44 7.66 7.75
C ARG A 47 2.84 8.70 8.79
N GLU A 48 4.13 8.98 8.95
CA GLU A 48 4.65 10.06 9.79
C GLU A 48 4.25 11.44 9.25
N ILE A 49 4.44 11.69 7.95
CA ILE A 49 4.07 12.96 7.29
C ILE A 49 2.57 13.27 7.46
N ILE A 50 1.72 12.26 7.28
CA ILE A 50 0.26 12.44 7.37
C ILE A 50 -0.21 12.63 8.81
N GLY A 51 0.51 12.07 9.79
CA GLY A 51 0.13 12.12 11.21
C GLY A 51 -1.10 11.27 11.57
N LYS A 52 -1.87 10.75 10.59
CA LYS A 52 -3.07 9.91 10.78
C LYS A 52 -2.93 8.48 10.22
N PRO A 53 -3.64 7.47 10.79
CA PRO A 53 -3.60 6.07 10.35
C PRO A 53 -3.79 5.90 8.83
N LEU A 54 -3.06 4.97 8.20
CA LEU A 54 -3.26 4.61 6.80
C LEU A 54 -3.82 3.20 6.73
N ILE A 55 -4.98 3.05 6.10
CA ILE A 55 -5.62 1.73 5.97
C ILE A 55 -5.14 1.07 4.68
N ILE A 56 -4.30 0.06 4.83
CA ILE A 56 -3.76 -0.71 3.71
C ILE A 56 -4.78 -1.78 3.30
N THR A 57 -5.41 -1.59 2.15
CA THR A 57 -6.38 -2.55 1.60
C THR A 57 -5.70 -3.62 0.75
N SER A 58 -4.49 -3.37 0.27
CA SER A 58 -3.66 -4.36 -0.42
C SER A 58 -2.20 -3.95 -0.38
N ALA A 59 -1.30 -4.90 -0.15
CA ALA A 59 0.14 -4.69 -0.17
C ALA A 59 0.81 -5.78 -1.02
N TYR A 60 1.46 -6.79 -0.43
CA TYR A 60 1.96 -7.90 -1.22
C TYR A 60 0.81 -8.75 -1.79
N ARG A 61 0.94 -9.18 -3.06
CA ARG A 61 0.00 -10.12 -3.70
C ARG A 61 0.74 -11.38 -4.12
N ASP A 62 0.34 -12.52 -3.55
CA ASP A 62 0.74 -13.82 -4.08
C ASP A 62 0.23 -13.99 -5.52
N PRO A 63 0.84 -14.87 -6.34
CA PRO A 63 0.48 -15.01 -7.74
C PRO A 63 -1.00 -15.32 -7.99
N ILE A 64 -1.61 -16.16 -7.14
CA ILE A 64 -3.01 -16.59 -7.29
C ILE A 64 -3.94 -15.43 -6.97
N HIS A 65 -3.71 -14.75 -5.84
CA HIS A 65 -4.47 -13.57 -5.47
C HIS A 65 -4.33 -12.44 -6.51
N ASN A 66 -3.13 -12.19 -7.02
CA ASN A 66 -2.91 -11.19 -8.06
C ASN A 66 -3.72 -11.50 -9.32
N ALA A 67 -3.71 -12.75 -9.79
CA ALA A 67 -4.50 -13.18 -10.95
C ALA A 67 -6.02 -13.05 -10.69
N LYS A 68 -6.49 -13.47 -9.51
CA LYS A 68 -7.90 -13.42 -9.11
C LYS A 68 -8.48 -12.01 -9.12
N VAL A 69 -7.68 -11.00 -8.78
CA VAL A 69 -8.11 -9.59 -8.81
C VAL A 69 -7.82 -8.89 -10.15
N GLY A 70 -7.41 -9.64 -11.18
CA GLY A 70 -7.08 -9.10 -12.50
C GLY A 70 -5.81 -8.23 -12.52
N GLY A 71 -4.88 -8.47 -11.59
CA GLY A 71 -3.63 -7.72 -11.49
C GLY A 71 -2.67 -8.02 -12.64
N ALA A 72 -1.91 -7.01 -13.07
CA ALA A 72 -0.92 -7.17 -14.13
C ALA A 72 0.16 -8.22 -13.76
N PRO A 73 0.71 -8.96 -14.75
CA PRO A 73 1.77 -9.94 -14.49
C PRO A 73 3.00 -9.34 -13.79
N MET A 74 3.38 -8.12 -14.16
CA MET A 74 4.48 -7.37 -13.55
C MET A 74 4.01 -6.30 -12.55
N SER A 75 2.89 -6.56 -11.86
CA SER A 75 2.37 -5.69 -10.82
C SER A 75 3.39 -5.46 -9.69
N MET A 76 3.56 -4.21 -9.25
CA MET A 76 4.45 -3.89 -8.13
C MET A 76 4.00 -4.53 -6.81
N HIS A 77 2.73 -4.90 -6.67
CA HIS A 77 2.25 -5.69 -5.52
C HIS A 77 2.95 -7.04 -5.42
N ARG A 78 3.27 -7.70 -6.54
CA ARG A 78 3.99 -8.99 -6.55
C ARG A 78 5.45 -8.88 -6.11
N PHE A 79 5.96 -7.67 -6.00
CA PHE A 79 7.34 -7.40 -5.59
C PHE A 79 7.41 -6.73 -4.20
N GLY A 80 6.29 -6.65 -3.48
CA GLY A 80 6.21 -5.97 -2.18
C GLY A 80 6.48 -4.47 -2.28
N ARG A 81 6.20 -3.88 -3.45
CA ARG A 81 6.58 -2.50 -3.82
C ARG A 81 5.40 -1.56 -4.02
N ALA A 82 4.19 -2.03 -3.75
CA ALA A 82 2.97 -1.26 -3.93
C ALA A 82 2.02 -1.43 -2.74
N PHE A 83 1.25 -0.37 -2.49
CA PHE A 83 0.26 -0.30 -1.43
C PHE A 83 -1.01 0.38 -1.96
N ASP A 84 -2.16 -0.24 -1.71
CA ASP A 84 -3.47 0.36 -1.94
C ASP A 84 -3.98 0.93 -0.61
N ILE A 85 -4.22 2.24 -0.57
CA ILE A 85 -4.61 2.98 0.64
C ILE A 85 -6.08 3.38 0.53
N SER A 86 -6.91 2.96 1.48
CA SER A 86 -8.34 3.31 1.52
C SER A 86 -8.54 4.83 1.60
N LEU A 87 -9.52 5.34 0.84
CA LEU A 87 -10.06 6.69 1.01
C LEU A 87 -11.29 6.72 1.93
N ARG A 88 -11.76 5.54 2.37
CA ARG A 88 -12.93 5.40 3.26
C ARG A 88 -12.50 5.35 4.72
N THR A 89 -13.33 5.90 5.60
CA THR A 89 -13.13 6.04 7.07
C THR A 89 -13.38 4.77 7.89
N PHE A 90 -13.71 3.63 7.28
CA PHE A 90 -13.99 2.41 8.02
C PHE A 90 -12.78 1.47 8.02
N HIS A 91 -12.35 1.03 9.21
CA HIS A 91 -11.26 0.06 9.39
C HIS A 91 -11.82 -1.37 9.32
N PRO A 92 -11.67 -2.10 8.20
CA PRO A 92 -12.38 -3.37 8.01
C PRO A 92 -11.77 -4.51 8.85
N ILE A 93 -10.57 -4.32 9.39
CA ILE A 93 -9.79 -5.40 10.02
C ILE A 93 -10.14 -5.57 11.51
N ASP A 94 -10.59 -4.50 12.20
CA ASP A 94 -10.94 -4.56 13.63
C ASP A 94 -12.30 -3.91 13.97
N GLY A 95 -13.03 -3.40 12.97
CA GLY A 95 -14.36 -2.83 13.13
C GLY A 95 -14.38 -1.45 13.82
N ARG A 96 -13.22 -0.82 14.05
CA ARG A 96 -13.16 0.50 14.69
C ARG A 96 -13.47 1.62 13.69
N ASN A 97 -14.26 2.58 14.13
CA ASN A 97 -14.39 3.87 13.46
C ASN A 97 -13.08 4.63 13.68
N VAL A 98 -12.27 4.74 12.63
CA VAL A 98 -11.09 5.61 12.64
C VAL A 98 -11.41 6.76 11.71
N GLU A 99 -11.60 7.97 12.27
CA GLU A 99 -11.78 9.16 11.46
C GLU A 99 -10.49 9.43 10.68
N LEU A 100 -10.46 8.96 9.43
CA LEU A 100 -9.33 9.18 8.54
C LEU A 100 -9.38 10.58 7.94
N ASN A 101 -10.56 10.98 7.44
CA ASN A 101 -10.79 12.18 6.62
C ASN A 101 -9.62 12.46 5.67
N HIS A 102 -9.09 11.42 5.02
CA HIS A 102 -7.99 11.57 4.07
C HIS A 102 -8.54 12.18 2.79
N ASN A 103 -8.09 13.37 2.44
CA ASN A 103 -8.22 13.85 1.08
C ASN A 103 -7.18 13.10 0.21
N ARG A 104 -7.61 12.58 -0.94
CA ARG A 104 -6.72 11.95 -1.94
C ARG A 104 -5.50 12.81 -2.28
N GLU A 105 -5.68 14.13 -2.37
CA GLU A 105 -4.59 15.09 -2.59
C GLU A 105 -3.53 15.05 -1.47
N GLN A 106 -3.96 15.03 -0.21
CA GLN A 106 -3.05 14.90 0.93
C GLN A 106 -2.27 13.58 0.89
N LEU A 107 -2.95 12.47 0.59
CA LEU A 107 -2.29 11.18 0.44
C LEU A 107 -1.28 11.19 -0.72
N TYR A 108 -1.65 11.78 -1.85
CA TYR A 108 -0.78 11.91 -3.01
C TYR A 108 0.49 12.70 -2.68
N HIS A 109 0.37 13.90 -2.11
CA HIS A 109 1.54 14.73 -1.76
C HIS A 109 2.41 14.09 -0.69
N ALA A 110 1.82 13.44 0.32
CA ALA A 110 2.59 12.72 1.32
C ALA A 110 3.34 11.53 0.72
N ALA A 111 2.69 10.75 -0.15
CA ALA A 111 3.33 9.63 -0.84
C ALA A 111 4.45 10.11 -1.78
N LEU A 112 4.23 11.19 -2.53
CA LEU A 112 5.24 11.82 -3.37
C LEU A 112 6.45 12.29 -2.54
N THR A 113 6.19 12.94 -1.40
CA THR A 113 7.22 13.42 -0.47
C THR A 113 7.99 12.26 0.19
N ALA A 114 7.30 11.16 0.45
CA ALA A 114 7.92 9.91 0.91
C ALA A 114 8.68 9.15 -0.20
N GLY A 115 8.59 9.61 -1.45
CA GLY A 115 9.36 9.11 -2.58
C GLY A 115 8.68 8.01 -3.40
N PHE A 116 7.36 7.84 -3.31
CA PHE A 116 6.62 7.01 -4.26
C PHE A 116 6.58 7.68 -5.64
N THR A 117 6.49 6.86 -6.69
CA THR A 117 6.65 7.31 -8.09
C THR A 117 5.52 6.85 -9.01
N GLY A 118 4.87 5.73 -8.69
CA GLY A 118 3.69 5.26 -9.39
C GLY A 118 2.42 5.56 -8.60
N PHE A 119 1.41 6.14 -9.25
CA PHE A 119 0.15 6.53 -8.62
C PHE A 119 -1.06 6.11 -9.45
N GLY A 120 -1.92 5.28 -8.87
CA GLY A 120 -3.19 4.88 -9.46
C GLY A 120 -4.37 5.49 -8.72
N PHE A 121 -5.19 6.28 -9.40
CA PHE A 121 -6.30 7.00 -8.80
C PHE A 121 -7.62 6.26 -9.01
N TYR A 122 -8.10 5.59 -7.95
CA TYR A 122 -9.35 4.85 -7.95
C TYR A 122 -10.42 5.57 -7.10
N ALA A 123 -11.68 5.17 -7.29
CA ALA A 123 -12.81 5.80 -6.60
C ALA A 123 -12.73 5.64 -5.07
N THR A 124 -12.27 4.48 -4.60
CA THR A 124 -12.31 4.09 -3.18
C THR A 124 -10.94 3.99 -2.51
N PHE A 125 -9.85 4.04 -3.28
CA PHE A 125 -8.48 3.95 -2.76
C PHE A 125 -7.49 4.72 -3.65
N LEU A 126 -6.33 5.04 -3.09
CA LEU A 126 -5.16 5.49 -3.84
C LEU A 126 -4.16 4.34 -3.90
N HIS A 127 -3.73 3.98 -5.10
CA HIS A 127 -2.61 3.07 -5.30
C HIS A 127 -1.30 3.87 -5.34
N ILE A 128 -0.28 3.38 -4.63
CA ILE A 128 1.08 3.93 -4.66
C ILE A 128 2.10 2.83 -4.89
N ASP A 129 3.15 3.09 -5.68
CA ASP A 129 4.25 2.16 -5.90
C ASP A 129 5.60 2.82 -6.16
N THR A 130 6.70 2.05 -6.04
CA THR A 130 8.09 2.50 -6.23
C THR A 130 8.64 2.17 -7.62
N GLY A 131 7.78 1.84 -8.59
CA GLY A 131 8.15 1.48 -9.96
C GLY A 131 8.46 2.71 -10.83
N ARG A 132 8.34 2.53 -12.16
CA ARG A 132 8.50 3.65 -13.11
C ARG A 132 7.55 4.79 -12.77
N ARG A 133 8.00 6.03 -12.93
CA ARG A 133 7.17 7.21 -12.70
C ARG A 133 5.97 7.21 -13.65
N ARG A 134 4.76 7.20 -13.11
CA ARG A 134 3.52 7.14 -13.88
C ARG A 134 2.31 7.51 -13.01
N HIS A 135 1.29 8.03 -13.67
CA HIS A 135 -0.02 8.30 -13.07
C HIS A 135 -1.08 7.67 -13.94
N TRP A 136 -2.09 7.01 -13.36
CA TRP A 136 -3.19 6.39 -14.13
C TRP A 136 -4.50 6.38 -13.35
N GLY A 137 -5.59 6.04 -14.02
CA GLY A 137 -6.95 6.03 -13.45
C GLY A 137 -7.72 7.32 -13.73
N LYS A 138 -9.02 7.33 -13.38
CA LYS A 138 -9.99 8.35 -13.83
C LYS A 138 -9.63 9.77 -13.40
N SER A 139 -8.92 9.92 -12.29
CA SER A 139 -8.55 11.22 -11.73
C SER A 139 -7.08 11.59 -11.98
N ALA A 140 -6.34 10.88 -12.83
CA ALA A 140 -4.93 11.20 -13.06
C ALA A 140 -4.70 12.60 -13.65
N SER A 141 -5.62 13.08 -14.48
CA SER A 141 -5.53 14.38 -15.14
C SER A 141 -5.54 15.57 -14.18
N ILE A 142 -6.16 15.44 -12.99
CA ILE A 142 -6.23 16.51 -11.99
C ILE A 142 -4.87 16.76 -11.32
N TYR A 143 -3.98 15.76 -11.33
CA TYR A 143 -2.63 15.85 -10.79
C TYR A 143 -1.59 16.17 -11.86
N GLY A 144 -2.02 16.73 -12.99
CA GLY A 144 -1.13 17.33 -13.99
C GLY A 144 -0.55 16.37 -15.02
N VAL A 145 -1.15 15.20 -15.27
CA VAL A 145 -0.65 14.23 -16.25
C VAL A 145 -1.70 13.96 -17.33
N ARG A 146 -1.41 14.42 -18.57
CA ARG A 146 -2.07 13.91 -19.77
C ARG A 146 -1.50 12.52 -20.05
N GLY A 147 -2.40 11.56 -20.29
CA GLY A 147 -2.05 10.16 -20.58
C GLY A 147 -1.23 9.98 -21.84
#